data_AF-A0A7X1LJK1-F1
#
_entry.id   AF-A0A7X1LJK1-F1
#
_cell.length_a   1.000
_cell.length_b   1.000
_cell.length_c   1.000
_cell.angle_alpha   90.00
_cell.angle_beta   90.00
_cell.angle_gamma   90.00
#
_symmetry.space_group_name_H-M   'P 1'
#
loop_
_entity.id
_entity.type
_entity.pdbx_description
1 polymer ?
#
loop_
_entity_poly.entity_id
_entity_poly.type
_entity_poly.pdbx_seq_one_letter_code
_entity_poly.pdbx_strand_id
1 'polypeptide(L)'
;MSIKERKEKYKCSVEYTLSFIGGKWKPIILWHLGVEGTHRYGELKKKLNGINHKMLTQQLKELVEDGLVNRVEYPQIPPKVEYSMTEKGMEFIKILELMHEWGSKN
;
A
#
# COMPACT_ATOMS: atom_id res chain seq x y z
N MET A 1 -6.72 1.38 15.47
CA MET A 1 -6.48 0.09 16.13
C MET A 1 -5.03 -0.26 15.88
N SER A 2 -4.26 -0.50 16.92
CA SER A 2 -2.84 -0.85 16.80
C SER A 2 -2.66 -2.18 16.07
N ILE A 3 -1.46 -2.42 15.53
CA ILE A 3 -1.10 -3.73 14.94
C ILE A 3 -1.31 -4.87 15.95
N LYS A 4 -0.98 -4.63 17.23
CA LYS A 4 -1.14 -5.61 18.32
C LYS A 4 -2.60 -5.98 18.54
N GLU A 5 -3.47 -4.97 18.65
CA GLU A 5 -4.92 -5.17 18.80
C GLU A 5 -5.53 -5.92 17.60
N ARG A 6 -5.08 -5.61 16.37
CA ARG A 6 -5.52 -6.38 15.18
C ARG A 6 -5.11 -7.85 15.28
N LYS A 7 -3.87 -8.12 15.68
CA LYS A 7 -3.36 -9.51 15.78
C LYS A 7 -4.12 -10.34 16.81
N GLU A 8 -4.54 -9.73 17.92
CA GLU A 8 -5.33 -10.40 18.97
C GLU A 8 -6.80 -10.57 18.56
N LYS A 9 -7.32 -9.67 17.71
CA LYS A 9 -8.71 -9.71 17.24
C LYS A 9 -8.97 -10.83 16.21
N TYR A 10 -8.04 -11.05 15.28
CA TYR A 10 -8.24 -12.01 14.20
C TYR A 10 -7.71 -13.40 14.59
N LYS A 11 -8.56 -14.42 14.51
CA LYS A 11 -8.19 -15.80 14.86
C LYS A 11 -7.49 -16.53 13.70
N CYS A 12 -7.67 -16.04 12.47
CA CYS A 12 -7.09 -16.61 11.26
C CYS A 12 -6.01 -15.67 10.70
N SER A 13 -4.85 -16.22 10.33
CA SER A 13 -3.74 -15.46 9.73
C SER A 13 -4.11 -14.82 8.39
N VAL A 14 -5.02 -15.46 7.63
CA VAL A 14 -5.57 -14.89 6.40
C VAL A 14 -6.41 -13.65 6.71
N GLU A 15 -7.30 -13.72 7.70
CA GLU A 15 -8.11 -12.56 8.13
C GLU A 15 -7.22 -11.41 8.64
N TYR A 16 -6.19 -11.73 9.42
CA TYR A 16 -5.21 -10.75 9.88
C TYR A 16 -4.50 -10.09 8.69
N THR A 17 -4.11 -10.86 7.68
CA THR A 17 -3.47 -10.35 6.46
C THR A 17 -4.41 -9.45 5.66
N LEU A 18 -5.66 -9.87 5.47
CA LEU A 18 -6.70 -9.08 4.84
C LEU A 18 -7.01 -7.78 5.58
N SER A 19 -6.75 -7.70 6.89
CA SER A 19 -6.91 -6.45 7.64
C SER A 19 -5.92 -5.35 7.25
N PHE A 20 -4.76 -5.71 6.67
CA PHE A 20 -3.78 -4.74 6.17
C PHE A 20 -4.13 -4.23 4.78
N ILE A 21 -4.61 -5.12 3.91
CA ILE A 21 -4.78 -4.86 2.48
C ILE A 21 -6.24 -4.87 2.04
N GLY A 22 -7.18 -4.86 2.99
CA GLY A 22 -8.60 -4.87 2.73
C GLY A 22 -9.05 -3.68 1.88
N GLY A 23 -10.04 -3.92 1.03
CA GLY A 23 -10.57 -2.93 0.10
C GLY A 23 -9.82 -2.89 -1.24
N LYS A 24 -10.33 -2.08 -2.16
CA LYS A 24 -9.85 -2.02 -3.56
C LYS A 24 -8.44 -1.43 -3.69
N TRP A 25 -8.13 -0.40 -2.92
CA TRP A 25 -7.03 0.51 -3.26
C TRP A 25 -5.68 0.12 -2.71
N LYS A 26 -5.61 -0.45 -1.49
CA LYS A 26 -4.32 -0.82 -0.88
C LYS A 26 -3.54 -1.84 -1.69
N PRO A 27 -4.14 -2.94 -2.21
CA PRO A 27 -3.41 -3.89 -3.04
C PRO A 27 -2.83 -3.22 -4.30
N ILE A 28 -3.59 -2.32 -4.93
CA ILE A 28 -3.16 -1.64 -6.16
C ILE A 28 -2.04 -0.62 -5.87
N ILE A 29 -2.12 0.13 -4.76
CA ILE A 29 -1.05 1.05 -4.33
C ILE A 29 0.24 0.26 -4.08
N LEU A 30 0.17 -0.83 -3.30
CA LEU A 30 1.31 -1.67 -2.99
C LEU A 30 1.89 -2.31 -4.25
N TRP A 31 1.06 -2.74 -5.19
CA TRP A 31 1.53 -3.28 -6.47
C TRP A 31 2.42 -2.30 -7.22
N HIS A 32 1.95 -1.06 -7.44
CA HIS A 32 2.75 -0.05 -8.14
C HIS A 32 4.03 0.31 -7.38
N LEU A 33 3.96 0.45 -6.06
CA LEU A 33 5.15 0.77 -5.26
C LEU A 33 6.17 -0.38 -5.22
N GLY A 34 5.72 -1.63 -5.32
CA GLY A 34 6.60 -2.80 -5.25
C GLY A 34 7.22 -3.15 -6.60
N VAL A 35 6.46 -3.05 -7.69
CA VAL A 35 6.93 -3.42 -9.04
C VAL A 35 7.69 -2.27 -9.70
N GLU A 36 7.21 -1.04 -9.54
CA GLU A 36 7.76 0.13 -10.23
C GLU A 36 8.63 1.02 -9.32
N GLY A 37 8.64 0.74 -8.02
CA GLY A 37 9.45 1.43 -7.03
C GLY A 37 8.83 2.74 -6.52
N THR A 38 9.69 3.71 -6.23
CA THR A 38 9.32 4.94 -5.52
C THR A 38 8.45 5.86 -6.38
N HIS A 39 7.35 6.37 -5.82
CA HIS A 39 6.43 7.27 -6.52
C HIS A 39 6.06 8.50 -5.70
N ARG A 40 5.82 9.62 -6.36
CA ARG A 40 5.15 10.79 -5.80
C ARG A 40 3.63 10.58 -5.75
N TYR A 41 2.95 11.34 -4.89
CA TYR A 41 1.49 11.29 -4.76
C TYR A 41 0.75 11.44 -6.11
N GLY A 42 1.16 12.42 -6.92
CA GLY A 42 0.52 12.69 -8.21
C GLY A 42 0.71 11.57 -9.22
N GLU A 43 1.83 10.86 -9.17
CA GLU A 43 2.14 9.73 -10.05
C GLU A 43 1.29 8.51 -9.65
N LEU A 44 1.21 8.20 -8.35
CA LEU A 44 0.30 7.17 -7.84
C LEU A 44 -1.16 7.47 -8.20
N LYS A 45 -1.61 8.72 -8.02
CA LYS A 45 -2.99 9.11 -8.34
C LYS A 45 -3.34 8.87 -9.80
N LYS A 46 -2.40 9.12 -10.72
CA LYS A 46 -2.61 8.90 -12.16
C LYS A 46 -2.73 7.42 -12.52
N LYS A 47 -2.13 6.52 -11.73
CA LYS A 47 -2.20 5.07 -11.93
C LYS A 47 -3.50 4.47 -11.38
N LEU A 48 -4.09 5.10 -10.38
CA LEU A 48 -5.27 4.63 -9.66
C LEU A 48 -6.55 5.23 -10.25
N ASN A 49 -6.95 4.78 -11.44
CA ASN A 49 -8.14 5.28 -12.13
C ASN A 49 -9.41 5.24 -11.25
N GLY A 50 -9.98 6.41 -10.99
CA GLY A 50 -11.20 6.57 -10.19
C GLY A 50 -10.99 6.77 -8.68
N ILE A 51 -9.75 6.79 -8.18
CA ILE A 51 -9.50 7.17 -6.79
C ILE A 51 -9.61 8.70 -6.62
N ASN A 52 -10.36 9.14 -5.61
CA ASN A 52 -10.39 10.56 -5.23
C ASN A 52 -9.24 10.89 -4.26
N HIS A 53 -8.96 12.19 -4.11
CA HIS A 53 -7.86 12.66 -3.27
C HIS A 53 -7.97 12.21 -1.81
N LYS A 54 -9.16 12.35 -1.23
CA LYS A 54 -9.45 11.98 0.16
C LYS A 54 -9.14 10.50 0.41
N MET A 55 -9.58 9.64 -0.51
CA MET A 55 -9.37 8.21 -0.44
C MET A 55 -7.88 7.88 -0.55
N LEU A 56 -7.17 8.38 -1.56
CA LEU A 56 -5.74 8.11 -1.72
C LEU A 56 -4.93 8.54 -0.48
N THR A 57 -5.20 9.72 0.06
CA THR A 57 -4.55 10.21 1.28
C THR A 57 -4.82 9.29 2.47
N GLN A 58 -6.08 8.85 2.64
CA GLN A 58 -6.45 7.94 3.73
C GLN A 58 -5.73 6.59 3.58
N GLN A 59 -5.70 6.00 2.38
CA GLN A 59 -5.06 4.72 2.14
C GLN A 59 -3.55 4.78 2.34
N LEU A 60 -2.88 5.83 1.86
CA LEU A 60 -1.43 6.02 2.06
C LEU A 60 -1.10 6.21 3.54
N LYS A 61 -1.91 6.99 4.28
CA LYS A 61 -1.74 7.17 5.72
C LYS A 61 -1.82 5.83 6.45
N GLU A 62 -2.84 5.03 6.18
CA GLU A 62 -3.01 3.72 6.80
C GLU A 62 -1.85 2.76 6.46
N LEU A 63 -1.39 2.75 5.20
CA LEU A 63 -0.25 1.90 4.79
C LEU A 63 1.07 2.31 5.45
N VAL A 64 1.27 3.61 5.71
CA VAL A 64 2.41 4.12 6.47
C VAL A 64 2.31 3.73 7.95
N GLU A 65 1.13 3.90 8.56
CA GLU A 65 0.86 3.48 9.96
C GLU A 65 1.02 1.96 10.15
N ASP A 66 0.70 1.18 9.13
CA ASP A 66 0.83 -0.28 9.12
C ASP A 66 2.26 -0.77 8.85
N GLY A 67 3.17 0.16 8.52
CA GLY A 67 4.57 -0.11 8.22
C GLY A 67 4.78 -0.87 6.92
N LEU A 68 3.88 -0.73 5.94
CA LEU A 68 4.01 -1.32 4.60
C LEU A 68 4.59 -0.33 3.59
N VAL A 69 4.40 0.97 3.83
CA VAL A 69 4.87 2.05 2.95
C VAL A 69 5.71 3.05 3.75
N ASN A 70 6.85 3.42 3.21
CA ASN A 70 7.66 4.55 3.67
C ASN A 70 7.16 5.83 3.02
N ARG A 71 7.19 6.93 3.77
CA ARG A 71 6.90 8.28 3.28
C ARG A 71 8.07 9.20 3.60
N VAL A 72 8.66 9.79 2.57
CA VAL A 72 9.80 10.71 2.70
C VAL A 72 9.41 12.08 2.19
N GLU A 73 9.55 13.09 3.04
CA GLU A 73 9.42 14.50 2.66
C GLU A 73 10.79 15.08 2.35
N TYR A 74 10.90 15.76 1.22
CA TYR A 74 12.10 16.50 0.83
C TYR A 74 11.81 17.99 0.96
N PRO A 75 12.43 18.69 1.93
CA PRO A 75 12.29 20.12 2.09
C PRO A 75 13.10 20.84 1.01
N GLN A 76 12.50 20.95 -0.17
CA GLN A 76 13.06 21.63 -1.34
C GLN A 76 11.97 22.50 -2.01
N ILE A 77 12.35 23.34 -2.97
CA ILE A 77 11.39 24.12 -3.77
C ILE A 77 11.38 23.57 -5.20
N PRO A 78 10.23 23.08 -5.71
CA PRO A 78 8.96 22.86 -5.01
C PRO A 78 9.03 21.65 -4.05
N PRO A 79 8.24 21.64 -2.96
CA PRO A 79 8.24 20.55 -1.98
C PRO A 79 7.88 19.23 -2.65
N LYS A 80 8.57 18.16 -2.23
CA LYS A 80 8.46 16.83 -2.83
C LYS A 80 8.19 15.80 -1.74
N VAL A 81 7.23 14.92 -1.99
CA VAL A 81 6.92 13.78 -1.11
C VAL A 81 6.94 12.52 -1.95
N GLU A 82 7.67 11.52 -1.48
CA GLU A 82 7.77 10.21 -2.11
C GLU A 82 7.25 9.11 -1.19
N TYR A 83 6.75 8.07 -1.83
CA TYR A 83 6.26 6.86 -1.22
C TYR A 83 7.01 5.66 -1.83
N SER A 84 7.45 4.75 -0.99
CA SER A 84 8.11 3.50 -1.40
C SER A 84 7.68 2.37 -0.46
N MET A 85 7.86 1.12 -0.85
CA MET A 85 7.58 0.01 0.07
C MET A 85 8.66 -0.09 1.16
N THR A 86 8.24 -0.50 2.35
CA THR A 86 9.18 -0.92 3.41
C THR A 86 9.71 -2.31 3.12
N GLU A 87 10.73 -2.77 3.84
CA GLU A 87 11.20 -4.17 3.79
C GLU A 87 10.06 -5.15 4.09
N LYS A 88 9.30 -4.90 5.17
CA LYS A 88 8.08 -5.66 5.51
C LYS A 88 7.05 -5.63 4.39
N GLY A 89 6.86 -4.46 3.77
CA GLY A 89 6.01 -4.33 2.59
C GLY A 89 6.49 -5.27 1.49
N MET A 90 7.78 -5.28 1.19
CA MET A 90 8.35 -6.09 0.11
C MET A 90 8.18 -7.60 0.35
N GLU A 91 8.05 -8.08 1.58
CA GLU A 91 7.63 -9.47 1.82
C GLU A 91 6.22 -9.76 1.29
N PHE A 92 5.33 -8.76 1.34
CA PHE A 92 3.95 -8.86 0.88
C PHE A 92 3.82 -8.87 -0.65
N ILE A 93 4.79 -8.33 -1.39
CA ILE A 93 4.71 -8.24 -2.87
C ILE A 93 4.52 -9.61 -3.52
N LYS A 94 5.10 -10.66 -2.93
CA LYS A 94 4.98 -12.05 -3.41
C LYS A 94 3.53 -12.53 -3.46
N ILE A 95 2.69 -12.08 -2.52
CA ILE A 95 1.26 -12.42 -2.51
C ILE A 95 0.56 -11.69 -3.65
N LEU A 96 0.90 -10.42 -3.89
CA LEU A 96 0.34 -9.64 -4.99
C LEU A 96 0.77 -10.18 -6.36
N GLU A 97 1.99 -10.69 -6.49
CA GLU A 97 2.48 -11.36 -7.70
C GLU A 97 1.63 -12.61 -8.02
N LEU A 98 1.35 -13.44 -7.02
CA LEU A 98 0.46 -14.61 -7.19
C LEU A 98 -0.97 -14.19 -7.58
N MET A 99 -1.49 -13.12 -6.97
CA MET A 99 -2.79 -12.56 -7.36
C MET A 99 -2.79 -12.04 -8.80
N HIS A 100 -1.72 -11.36 -9.20
CA HIS A 100 -1.55 -10.82 -10.54
C HIS A 100 -1.43 -11.93 -11.59
N GLU A 101 -0.67 -12.97 -11.30
CA GLU A 101 -0.51 -14.14 -12.17
C GLU A 101 -1.86 -14.84 -12.37
N TRP A 102 -2.60 -15.09 -11.30
CA TRP A 102 -3.92 -15.71 -11.39
C TRP A 102 -4.88 -14.85 -12.21
N GLY A 103 -4.94 -13.53 -11.96
CA GLY A 103 -5.81 -12.61 -12.67
C GLY A 103 -5.41 -12.35 -14.13
N SER A 104 -4.19 -12.69 -14.52
CA SER A 104 -3.71 -12.60 -15.91
C SER A 104 -4.02 -13.87 -16.72
N LYS A 105 -4.38 -14.97 -16.04
CA LYS A 105 -4.70 -16.28 -16.64
C LYS A 105 -6.19 -16.55 -16.78
N ASN A 106 -7.06 -15.73 -16.18
CA ASN A 106 -8.51 -15.90 -16.12
C ASN A 106 -9.23 -14.59 -16.44
#